data_AF-A0A9X5BKU7-F1
#
_entry.id   AF-A0A9X5BKU7-F1
#
_cell.length_a   1.000
_cell.length_b   1.000
_cell.length_c   1.000
_cell.angle_alpha   90.00
_cell.angle_beta   90.00
_cell.angle_gamma   90.00
#
_symmetry.space_group_name_H-M   'P 1'
#
loop_
_entity.id
_entity.type
_entity.pdbx_description
1 polymer ?
#
loop_
_entity_poly.entity_id
_entity_poly.type
_entity_poly.pdbx_seq_one_letter_code
_entity_poly.pdbx_strand_id
1 'polypeptide(L)' 'MKLNNRAQNCAECEFMKKYDYGKKIYYCDHVDRIDDMGKLGVGELPEVSPMWCPLREKKSE' A
#
# COMPACT_ATOMS: atom_id res chain seq x y z
N MET A 1 18.30 -11.31 -0.58
CA MET A 1 17.15 -11.33 -1.53
C MET A 1 16.99 -9.93 -2.09
N LYS A 2 16.94 -9.74 -3.42
CA LYS A 2 16.78 -8.42 -4.06
C LYS A 2 15.41 -7.84 -3.69
N LEU A 3 15.32 -7.04 -2.62
CA LEU A 3 14.14 -6.23 -2.36
C LEU A 3 14.18 -5.06 -3.35
N ASN A 4 13.43 -5.24 -4.43
CA ASN A 4 13.28 -4.27 -5.48
C ASN A 4 12.83 -2.93 -4.87
N ASN A 5 13.59 -1.86 -5.14
CA ASN A 5 13.29 -0.46 -4.77
C ASN A 5 11.99 0.10 -5.41
N ARG A 6 11.08 -0.78 -5.87
CA ARG A 6 9.83 -0.48 -6.59
C ARG A 6 8.61 -0.30 -5.67
N ALA A 7 8.77 -0.45 -4.36
CA ALA A 7 7.67 -0.34 -3.38
C ALA A 7 7.49 1.08 -2.82
N GLN A 8 7.86 2.12 -3.58
CA GLN A 8 7.68 3.52 -3.13
C GLN A 8 6.22 3.98 -3.28
N ASN A 9 5.49 3.34 -4.18
CA ASN A 9 4.22 3.76 -4.74
C ASN A 9 3.22 2.59 -4.66
N CYS A 10 2.08 2.83 -4.01
CA CYS A 10 1.05 1.79 -3.79
C CYS A 10 0.42 1.28 -5.10
N ALA A 11 0.59 2.00 -6.21
CA ALA A 11 0.10 1.60 -7.53
C ALA A 11 0.78 0.34 -8.09
N GLU A 12 2.04 0.10 -7.72
CA GLU A 12 2.82 -1.07 -8.17
C GLU A 12 2.92 -2.15 -7.08
N CYS A 13 2.17 -2.00 -5.98
CA CYS A 13 2.20 -2.91 -4.85
C CYS A 13 1.26 -4.11 -5.09
N GLU A 14 1.78 -5.33 -4.99
CA GLU A 14 1.01 -6.57 -5.16
C GLU A 14 -0.10 -6.75 -4.10
N PHE A 15 0.07 -6.12 -2.93
CA PHE A 15 -0.90 -6.14 -1.83
C PHE A 15 -2.02 -5.11 -2.02
N MET A 16 -1.94 -4.26 -3.04
CA MET A 16 -2.96 -3.26 -3.31
C MET A 16 -4.21 -3.92 -3.92
N LYS A 17 -5.33 -3.74 -3.23
CA LYS A 17 -6.67 -4.14 -3.67
C LYS A 17 -7.47 -2.91 -4.05
N LYS A 18 -8.13 -2.99 -5.20
CA LYS A 18 -9.08 -1.97 -5.66
C LYS A 18 -10.49 -2.55 -5.65
N TYR A 19 -11.40 -1.82 -5.02
CA TYR A 19 -12.83 -2.11 -5.03
C TYR A 19 -13.57 -0.98 -5.73
N ASP A 20 -14.52 -1.31 -6.60
CA ASP A 20 -15.30 -0.33 -7.35
C ASP A 20 -16.80 -0.61 -7.15
N TYR A 21 -17.36 -0.03 -6.09
CA TYR A 21 -18.79 -0.11 -5.74
C TYR A 21 -19.46 1.25 -5.92
N GLY A 22 -19.26 1.88 -7.08
CA GLY A 22 -19.71 3.26 -7.36
C GLY A 22 -18.73 4.33 -6.87
N LYS A 23 -17.74 3.95 -6.05
CA LYS A 23 -16.52 4.70 -5.77
C LYS A 23 -15.35 3.74 -5.79
N LYS A 24 -14.26 4.14 -6.47
CA LYS A 24 -12.99 3.43 -6.42
C LYS A 24 -12.41 3.58 -5.03
N ILE A 25 -12.23 2.50 -4.29
CA ILE A 25 -11.58 2.51 -2.98
C ILE A 25 -10.40 1.55 -3.04
N TYR A 26 -9.27 2.03 -2.56
CA TYR A 26 -8.03 1.27 -2.53
C TYR A 26 -7.71 0.85 -1.11
N TYR A 27 -7.28 -0.39 -0.96
CA TYR A 27 -6.88 -1.00 0.30
C TYR A 27 -5.57 -1.75 0.15
N CYS A 28 -4.84 -1.88 1.24
CA CYS A 28 -3.66 -2.69 1.41
C CYS A 28 -4.09 -3.95 2.17
N ASP A 29 -3.97 -5.10 1.52
CA ASP A 29 -4.28 -6.41 2.10
C ASP A 29 -3.02 -7.12 2.62
N HIS A 30 -1.99 -6.34 2.95
CA HIS A 30 -0.79 -6.89 3.59
C HIS A 30 -1.14 -7.40 4.98
N VAL A 31 -0.67 -8.60 5.35
CA VAL A 31 -0.95 -9.22 6.65
C VAL A 31 -0.25 -8.49 7.80
N ASP A 32 1.00 -8.06 7.58
CA ASP A 32 1.78 -7.30 8.57
C ASP A 32 1.46 -5.79 8.57
N ARG A 33 0.28 -5.37 8.08
CA ARG A 33 -0.10 -3.96 8.16
C ARG A 33 -0.28 -3.55 9.61
N ILE A 34 0.23 -2.38 9.97
CA ILE A 34 0.07 -1.83 11.33
C ILE A 34 -1.35 -1.25 11.50
N ASP A 35 -1.97 -0.83 10.41
CA ASP A 35 -3.33 -0.30 10.40
C ASP A 35 -4.37 -1.40 10.21
N ASP A 36 -5.39 -1.42 11.06
CA ASP A 36 -6.44 -2.44 11.03
C ASP A 36 -7.28 -2.42 9.75
N MET A 37 -7.54 -1.22 9.20
CA MET A 37 -8.41 -1.05 8.03
C MET A 37 -7.66 -1.30 6.71
N GLY A 38 -6.36 -0.97 6.66
CA GLY A 38 -5.55 -1.01 5.45
C GLY A 38 -6.02 -0.05 4.37
N LYS A 39 -6.81 0.99 4.68
CA LYS A 39 -7.37 1.87 3.64
C LYS A 39 -6.31 2.80 3.08
N LEU A 40 -6.07 2.72 1.76
CA LEU A 40 -5.09 3.56 1.05
C LEU A 40 -5.71 4.89 0.59
N GLY A 41 -6.94 4.86 0.06
CA GLY A 41 -7.55 6.06 -0.51
C GLY A 41 -8.89 5.80 -1.19
N VAL A 42 -9.58 6.88 -1.56
CA VAL A 42 -10.82 6.86 -2.35
C VAL A 42 -10.59 7.70 -3.61
N GLY A 43 -10.96 7.17 -4.77
CA GLY A 43 -10.76 7.80 -6.08
C GLY A 43 -9.34 7.58 -6.62
N GLU A 44 -8.34 7.95 -5.81
CA GLU A 44 -6.93 7.92 -6.16
C GLU A 44 -6.09 7.18 -5.11
N LEU A 45 -4.92 6.72 -5.54
CA LEU A 45 -3.92 6.08 -4.68
C LEU A 45 -2.99 7.15 -4.11
N PRO A 46 -2.46 6.94 -2.89
CA PRO A 46 -1.44 7.83 -2.35
C PRO A 46 -0.16 7.72 -3.19
N GLU A 47 0.48 8.85 -3.45
CA GLU A 47 1.76 8.91 -4.17
C GLU A 47 2.89 8.22 -3.40
N VAL A 48 2.79 8.22 -2.07
CA VAL A 48 3.80 7.65 -1.16
C VAL A 48 3.17 6.58 -0.28
N SER A 49 3.92 5.52 -0.02
CA SER A 49 3.55 4.48 0.93
C SER A 49 3.18 5.05 2.32
N PRO A 50 2.01 4.70 2.87
CA PRO A 50 1.56 5.18 4.19
C PRO A 50 2.50 4.79 5.32
N MET A 51 2.52 5.57 6.41
CA MET A 51 3.43 5.33 7.54
C MET A 51 3.27 3.95 8.19
N TRP A 52 2.04 3.45 8.22
CA TRP A 52 1.68 2.13 8.73
C TRP A 52 1.98 0.99 7.75
N CYS A 53 2.48 1.30 6.54
CA CYS A 53 2.83 0.29 5.55
C CYS A 53 4.10 -0.45 6.00
N PRO A 54 4.06 -1.78 6.14
CA PRO A 54 5.20 -2.57 6.61
C PRO A 54 6.38 -2.58 5.61
N LEU A 55 6.13 -2.15 4.37
CA LEU A 55 7.14 -2.05 3.33
C LEU A 55 7.76 -0.65 3.23
N ARG A 56 7.29 0.35 4.00
CA ARG A 56 7.79 1.72 3.95
C ARG A 56 9.23 1.86 4.44
N GLU A 57 9.56 1.19 5.54
CA GLU A 57 10.82 1.38 6.30
C GLU A 57 11.88 0.30 6.00
N LYS A 58 11.69 -0.59 5.01
CA LYS A 58 12.75 -1.56 4.62
C LYS A 58 13.88 -0.88 3.83
N LYS A 59 14.47 0.17 4.39
CA LYS A 59 15.57 0.96 3.81
C LYS A 59 16.72 1.27 4.79
N SER A 60 16.89 0.48 5.85
CA SER A 60 18.08 0.62 6.70
C SER A 60 18.59 -0.74 7.17
N GLU A 61 19.37 -1.40 6.31
CA GLU A 61 20.62 -2.06 6.70
C GLU A 61 21.58 -2.07 5.50
#